data_AF-A0A2Z5WLM1-F1
#
_entry.id   AF-A0A2Z5WLM1-F1
#
_cell.length_a   1.000
_cell.length_b   1.000
_cell.length_c   1.000
_cell.angle_alpha   90.00
_cell.angle_beta   90.00
_cell.angle_gamma   90.00
#
_symmetry.space_group_name_H-M   'P 1'
#
loop_
_entity.id
_entity.type
_entity.pdbx_description
1 polymer ?
#
loop_
_entity_poly.entity_id
_entity_poly.type
_entity_poly.pdbx_seq_one_letter_code
_entity_poly.pdbx_strand_id
1 'polypeptide(L)'
;MKLSTIILVLVLVGLNLCCSQGQRCGGWVKLNTAPVCFSAKGNRPGSFTPSHHGFLKSVKLRHLRGLVTCQSSTDAHDSYWGCKNRDGFHNYPLNVFVTDKHNKVMFPKTGATYYLDPYVIKNRFYGVQGYNAMSPELVLQHGCNSPSDYIGPDSQLRVWYGEDLYNTMESDNSGKVCADVFGYFV
;
A
#
# COMPACT_ATOMS: atom_id res chain seq x y z
N MET A 1 -37.95 20.30 52.89
CA MET A 1 -37.60 19.59 51.64
C MET A 1 -36.92 20.59 50.71
N LYS A 2 -35.59 20.50 50.53
CA LYS A 2 -34.85 21.30 49.56
C LYS A 2 -34.70 20.47 48.29
N LEU A 3 -35.31 20.90 47.18
CA LEU A 3 -35.10 20.30 45.87
C LEU A 3 -33.80 20.88 45.29
N SER A 4 -32.75 20.07 45.21
CA SER A 4 -31.56 20.41 44.43
C SER A 4 -31.84 20.16 42.95
N THR A 5 -31.80 21.22 42.15
CA THR A 5 -31.85 21.15 40.69
C THR A 5 -30.47 20.73 40.18
N ILE A 6 -30.38 19.52 39.63
CA ILE A 6 -29.19 19.05 38.92
C ILE A 6 -29.30 19.52 37.46
N ILE A 7 -28.39 20.39 37.04
CA ILE A 7 -28.26 20.82 35.63
C ILE A 7 -27.33 19.82 34.92
N LEU A 8 -27.90 19.03 34.01
CA LEU A 8 -27.17 18.11 33.16
C LEU A 8 -26.58 18.88 31.97
N VAL A 9 -25.27 19.14 31.97
CA VAL A 9 -24.57 19.75 30.84
C VAL A 9 -24.25 18.64 29.82
N LEU A 10 -25.05 18.57 28.75
CA LEU A 10 -24.78 17.73 27.59
C LEU A 10 -23.64 18.35 26.78
N VAL A 11 -22.42 17.84 26.95
CA VAL A 11 -21.29 18.13 26.06
C VAL A 11 -21.49 17.33 24.79
N LEU A 12 -22.04 17.97 23.75
CA LEU A 12 -22.02 17.45 22.39
C LEU A 12 -20.58 17.48 21.89
N VAL A 13 -19.86 16.37 22.04
CA VAL A 13 -18.63 16.14 21.30
C VAL A 13 -19.03 15.93 19.85
N GLY A 14 -19.02 17.01 19.08
CA GLY A 14 -19.19 16.96 17.64
C GLY A 14 -18.11 16.06 17.05
N LEU A 15 -18.50 14.87 16.61
CA LEU A 15 -17.74 14.09 15.64
C LEU A 15 -17.64 14.96 14.38
N ASN A 16 -16.54 15.69 14.25
CA ASN A 16 -16.17 16.38 13.03
C ASN A 16 -15.86 15.33 11.96
N LEU A 17 -16.91 14.75 11.37
CA LEU A 17 -16.86 14.19 10.03
C LEU A 17 -16.72 15.39 9.08
N CYS A 18 -15.50 15.89 8.95
CA CYS A 18 -15.18 16.97 8.04
C CYS A 18 -15.15 16.43 6.60
N CYS A 19 -16.30 16.01 6.07
CA CYS A 19 -16.46 15.88 4.64
C CYS A 19 -17.11 17.16 4.12
N SER A 20 -16.24 18.08 3.71
CA SER A 20 -16.62 19.30 3.01
C SER A 20 -17.26 18.96 1.66
N GLN A 21 -18.24 19.77 1.25
CA GLN A 21 -18.93 19.61 -0.02
C GLN A 21 -17.93 19.74 -1.18
N GLY A 22 -17.74 18.64 -1.93
CA GLY A 22 -16.82 18.58 -3.09
C GLY A 22 -15.71 17.53 -2.97
N GLN A 23 -15.47 16.96 -1.78
CA GLN A 23 -14.54 15.84 -1.59
C GLN A 23 -15.29 14.50 -1.55
N ARG A 24 -14.76 13.49 -2.24
CA ARG A 24 -15.37 12.15 -2.24
C ARG A 24 -15.04 11.43 -0.94
N CYS A 25 -16.01 11.48 -0.02
CA CYS A 25 -15.98 10.77 1.25
C CYS A 25 -16.38 9.29 1.08
N GLY A 26 -15.48 8.36 1.39
CA GLY A 26 -15.79 6.93 1.46
C GLY A 26 -15.91 6.18 0.13
N GLY A 27 -15.70 4.86 0.20
CA GLY A 27 -15.72 3.93 -0.92
C GLY A 27 -14.37 3.81 -1.66
N TRP A 28 -14.20 2.73 -2.42
CA TRP A 28 -13.04 2.54 -3.29
C TRP A 28 -13.19 3.39 -4.55
N VAL A 29 -12.25 4.28 -4.81
CA VAL A 29 -12.19 5.07 -6.05
C VAL A 29 -10.90 4.80 -6.80
N LYS A 30 -10.99 4.59 -8.11
CA LYS A 30 -9.83 4.31 -8.96
C LYS A 30 -8.97 5.57 -9.06
N LEU A 31 -7.68 5.47 -8.74
CA LEU A 31 -6.73 6.58 -8.72
C LEU A 31 -5.92 6.70 -10.00
N ASN A 32 -5.71 5.60 -10.72
CA ASN A 32 -4.92 5.58 -11.96
C ASN A 32 -5.82 5.69 -13.20
N THR A 33 -5.30 6.34 -14.24
CA THR A 33 -5.98 6.39 -15.56
C THR A 33 -5.57 5.20 -16.43
N ALA A 34 -4.27 5.03 -16.68
CA ALA A 34 -3.70 3.88 -17.38
C ALA A 34 -3.25 2.78 -16.39
N PRO A 35 -3.10 1.52 -16.82
CA PRO A 35 -2.54 0.46 -15.98
C PRO A 35 -1.19 0.85 -15.37
N VAL A 36 -1.05 0.70 -14.06
CA VAL A 36 0.18 1.01 -13.33
C VAL A 36 1.06 -0.23 -13.33
N CYS A 37 2.19 -0.18 -14.02
CA CYS A 37 3.04 -1.36 -14.20
C CYS A 37 4.42 -1.19 -13.57
N PHE A 38 4.82 -2.13 -12.72
CA PHE A 38 6.12 -2.15 -12.04
C PHE A 38 6.90 -3.42 -12.38
N SER A 39 8.23 -3.31 -12.42
CA SER A 39 9.13 -4.45 -12.58
C SER A 39 9.79 -4.78 -11.25
N ALA A 40 10.46 -5.94 -11.17
CA ALA A 40 11.11 -6.39 -9.95
C ALA A 40 12.58 -5.95 -9.78
N LYS A 41 13.09 -5.13 -10.72
CA LYS A 41 14.47 -4.60 -10.69
C LYS A 41 14.71 -3.41 -11.61
N GLY A 42 15.77 -2.65 -11.32
CA GLY A 42 16.36 -1.66 -12.22
C GLY A 42 15.74 -0.28 -12.11
N ASN A 43 15.26 0.10 -10.93
CA ASN A 43 14.57 1.33 -10.62
C ASN A 43 13.33 1.56 -11.49
N ARG A 44 12.46 0.54 -11.62
CA ARG A 44 11.31 0.56 -12.53
C ARG A 44 9.96 0.42 -11.82
N PRO A 45 9.58 1.41 -10.99
CA PRO A 45 8.26 1.44 -10.39
C PRO A 45 7.17 1.77 -11.41
N GLY A 46 5.95 1.36 -11.09
CA GLY A 46 4.74 1.87 -11.72
C GLY A 46 4.40 3.23 -11.10
N SER A 47 4.73 4.31 -11.80
CA SER A 47 4.49 5.69 -11.36
C SER A 47 3.23 6.28 -11.99
N PHE A 48 2.42 7.00 -11.21
CA PHE A 48 1.25 7.71 -11.72
C PHE A 48 0.84 8.89 -10.82
N THR A 49 0.18 9.87 -11.42
CA THR A 49 -0.50 10.96 -10.70
C THR A 49 -1.92 10.52 -10.34
N PRO A 50 -2.31 10.50 -9.05
CA PRO A 50 -3.67 10.15 -8.65
C PRO A 50 -4.72 11.10 -9.23
N SER A 51 -5.85 10.57 -9.70
CA SER A 51 -6.98 11.36 -10.23
C SER A 51 -7.83 12.04 -9.15
N HIS A 52 -7.61 11.70 -7.87
CA HIS A 52 -8.35 12.23 -6.74
C HIS A 52 -7.38 12.69 -5.64
N HIS A 53 -7.80 13.72 -4.90
CA HIS A 53 -7.03 14.37 -3.85
C HIS A 53 -7.66 14.15 -2.47
N GLY A 54 -6.85 14.22 -1.41
CA GLY A 54 -7.27 14.03 -0.04
C GLY A 54 -6.32 13.14 0.76
N PHE A 55 -6.73 12.76 1.97
CA PHE A 55 -6.00 11.82 2.80
C PHE A 55 -6.47 10.39 2.55
N LEU A 56 -5.52 9.50 2.28
CA LEU A 56 -5.81 8.09 2.05
C LEU A 56 -5.65 7.28 3.33
N LYS A 57 -6.69 6.51 3.66
CA LYS A 57 -6.63 5.48 4.71
C LYS A 57 -5.96 4.20 4.23
N SER A 58 -6.25 3.80 2.99
CA SER A 58 -5.76 2.57 2.38
C SER A 58 -5.77 2.64 0.86
N VAL A 59 -4.93 1.82 0.25
CA VAL A 59 -5.01 1.51 -1.18
C VAL A 59 -5.38 0.05 -1.40
N LYS A 60 -6.02 -0.23 -2.53
CA LYS A 60 -6.27 -1.59 -3.04
C LYS A 60 -5.64 -1.72 -4.41
N LEU A 61 -4.67 -2.63 -4.52
CA LEU A 61 -4.04 -3.00 -5.78
C LEU A 61 -4.84 -4.16 -6.39
N ARG A 62 -5.40 -3.95 -7.57
CA ARG A 62 -6.11 -5.00 -8.32
C ARG A 62 -5.25 -5.45 -9.48
N HIS A 63 -4.85 -6.71 -9.47
CA HIS A 63 -4.05 -7.29 -10.54
C HIS A 63 -4.79 -7.22 -11.87
N LEU A 64 -4.07 -6.92 -12.95
CA LEU A 64 -4.60 -6.98 -14.31
C LEU A 64 -3.89 -8.05 -15.14
N ARG A 65 -2.54 -8.07 -15.10
CA ARG A 65 -1.71 -9.00 -15.87
C ARG A 65 -0.27 -9.02 -15.38
N GLY A 66 0.44 -10.08 -15.77
CA GLY A 66 1.87 -10.25 -15.53
C GLY A 66 2.18 -10.85 -14.16
N LEU A 67 3.46 -11.20 -13.98
CA LEU A 67 4.03 -11.83 -12.80
C LEU A 67 5.41 -11.20 -12.55
N VAL A 68 5.83 -11.21 -11.29
CA VAL A 68 7.18 -10.86 -10.82
C VAL A 68 7.73 -11.98 -9.94
N THR A 69 9.04 -12.06 -9.81
CA THR A 69 9.73 -13.01 -8.93
C THR A 69 11.01 -12.41 -8.38
N CYS A 70 11.40 -12.83 -7.16
CA CYS A 70 12.70 -12.54 -6.55
C CYS A 70 13.80 -13.55 -6.95
N GLN A 71 13.46 -14.60 -7.71
CA GLN A 71 14.46 -15.54 -8.22
C GLN A 71 13.97 -16.13 -9.54
N SER A 72 14.56 -15.66 -10.63
CA SER A 72 14.20 -16.02 -12.01
C SER A 72 14.69 -17.39 -12.47
N SER A 73 15.47 -18.12 -11.66
CA SER A 73 15.89 -19.48 -11.99
C SER A 73 14.78 -20.53 -11.81
N THR A 74 13.60 -20.15 -11.34
CA THR A 74 12.43 -21.03 -11.14
C THR A 74 11.12 -20.22 -11.20
N ASP A 75 10.04 -20.83 -11.68
CA ASP A 75 8.68 -20.25 -11.70
C ASP A 75 7.91 -20.47 -10.38
N ALA A 76 8.49 -21.25 -9.45
CA ALA A 76 7.90 -21.58 -8.16
C ALA A 76 7.54 -20.31 -7.35
N HIS A 77 8.24 -19.21 -7.59
CA HIS A 77 8.09 -17.97 -6.85
C HIS A 77 7.32 -16.85 -7.57
N ASP A 78 6.95 -17.07 -8.84
CA ASP A 78 6.21 -16.11 -9.65
C ASP A 78 4.91 -15.67 -9.00
N SER A 79 4.70 -14.37 -8.83
CA SER A 79 3.51 -13.86 -8.14
C SER A 79 3.11 -12.46 -8.58
N TYR A 80 1.98 -11.97 -8.06
CA TYR A 80 1.50 -10.62 -8.36
C TYR A 80 2.21 -9.56 -7.50
N TRP A 81 2.50 -9.88 -6.23
CA TRP A 81 2.84 -8.86 -5.23
C TRP A 81 4.14 -9.12 -4.46
N GLY A 82 4.94 -10.13 -4.84
CA GLY A 82 6.18 -10.43 -4.14
C GLY A 82 6.87 -11.69 -4.66
N CYS A 83 7.18 -12.61 -3.75
CA CYS A 83 7.88 -13.86 -4.02
C CYS A 83 7.20 -15.00 -3.24
N LYS A 84 6.36 -15.78 -3.92
CA LYS A 84 5.54 -16.81 -3.25
C LYS A 84 6.37 -18.04 -2.88
N ASN A 85 5.98 -18.74 -1.80
CA ASN A 85 6.56 -20.03 -1.41
C ASN A 85 8.09 -20.04 -1.38
N ARG A 86 8.69 -18.92 -0.94
CA ARG A 86 10.14 -18.82 -0.84
C ARG A 86 10.61 -19.48 0.45
N ASP A 87 11.56 -20.40 0.35
CA ASP A 87 12.06 -21.16 1.48
C ASP A 87 12.59 -20.23 2.58
N GLY A 88 12.28 -20.57 3.84
CA GLY A 88 12.64 -19.76 5.00
C GLY A 88 11.66 -18.62 5.35
N PHE A 89 10.83 -18.15 4.40
CA PHE A 89 9.90 -17.03 4.65
C PHE A 89 8.59 -17.10 3.85
N HIS A 90 8.04 -18.29 3.61
CA HIS A 90 6.75 -18.50 2.94
C HIS A 90 5.57 -17.71 3.57
N ASN A 91 5.63 -17.40 4.87
CA ASN A 91 4.65 -16.57 5.59
C ASN A 91 4.79 -15.06 5.35
N TYR A 92 5.85 -14.62 4.67
CA TYR A 92 6.14 -13.22 4.32
C TYR A 92 6.26 -13.04 2.81
N PRO A 93 5.25 -13.43 2.01
CA PRO A 93 5.41 -13.55 0.56
C PRO A 93 5.31 -12.21 -0.18
N LEU A 94 4.89 -11.13 0.49
CA LEU A 94 4.68 -9.82 -0.14
C LEU A 94 5.97 -9.01 -0.15
N ASN A 95 6.21 -8.32 -1.26
CA ASN A 95 7.34 -7.39 -1.38
C ASN A 95 6.95 -6.11 -2.14
N VAL A 96 5.66 -5.81 -2.33
CA VAL A 96 5.20 -4.59 -3.01
C VAL A 96 5.07 -3.42 -2.02
N PHE A 97 5.47 -2.22 -2.43
CA PHE A 97 5.31 -0.99 -1.64
C PHE A 97 4.71 0.12 -2.49
N VAL A 98 3.86 0.95 -1.90
CA VAL A 98 3.39 2.19 -2.53
C VAL A 98 4.05 3.37 -1.83
N THR A 99 4.80 4.16 -2.59
CA THR A 99 5.58 5.30 -2.10
C THR A 99 5.09 6.62 -2.70
N ASP A 100 5.51 7.73 -2.09
CA ASP A 100 5.40 9.06 -2.69
C ASP A 100 6.47 9.29 -3.78
N LYS A 101 6.50 10.50 -4.34
CA LYS A 101 7.49 10.92 -5.35
C LYS A 101 8.94 10.96 -4.86
N HIS A 102 9.16 10.80 -3.56
CA HIS A 102 10.48 10.76 -2.92
C HIS A 102 10.84 9.35 -2.43
N ASN A 103 10.12 8.33 -2.88
CA ASN A 103 10.31 6.93 -2.50
C ASN A 103 10.08 6.66 -1.00
N LYS A 104 9.40 7.56 -0.28
CA LYS A 104 8.98 7.32 1.10
C LYS A 104 7.74 6.42 1.08
N VAL A 105 7.80 5.29 1.77
CA VAL A 105 6.68 4.34 1.87
C VAL A 105 5.46 5.00 2.51
N MET A 106 4.35 5.01 1.77
CA MET A 106 3.03 5.41 2.27
C MET A 106 2.15 4.19 2.59
N PHE A 107 2.36 3.06 1.90
CA PHE A 107 1.63 1.81 2.13
C PHE A 107 2.51 0.56 1.88
N PRO A 108 2.42 -0.48 2.72
CA PRO A 108 1.75 -0.50 4.02
C PRO A 108 2.61 0.18 5.11
N LYS A 109 1.96 0.98 5.97
CA LYS A 109 2.55 1.49 7.22
C LYS A 109 2.05 0.73 8.45
N THR A 110 0.89 0.09 8.35
CA THR A 110 0.29 -0.74 9.40
C THR A 110 -0.25 -2.04 8.81
N GLY A 111 -0.50 -3.05 9.68
CA GLY A 111 -1.05 -4.34 9.27
C GLY A 111 -0.06 -5.31 8.60
N ALA A 112 1.17 -4.87 8.36
CA ALA A 112 2.26 -5.70 7.83
C ALA A 112 3.18 -6.20 8.96
N THR A 113 3.51 -7.49 8.93
CA THR A 113 4.59 -8.10 9.74
C THR A 113 5.75 -8.43 8.82
N TYR A 114 6.98 -8.06 9.19
CA TYR A 114 8.16 -8.20 8.33
C TYR A 114 8.97 -9.44 8.72
N TYR A 115 9.61 -10.06 7.73
CA TYR A 115 10.64 -11.07 7.97
C TYR A 115 11.94 -10.39 8.42
N LEU A 116 12.52 -10.85 9.52
CA LEU A 116 13.60 -10.15 10.23
C LEU A 116 14.93 -10.88 10.24
N ASP A 117 15.08 -11.95 9.46
CA ASP A 117 16.38 -12.62 9.33
C ASP A 117 17.42 -11.63 8.79
N PRO A 118 18.60 -11.48 9.44
CA PRO A 118 19.61 -10.49 9.05
C PRO A 118 20.07 -10.58 7.60
N TYR A 119 19.97 -11.76 6.97
CA TYR A 119 20.38 -11.97 5.58
C TYR A 119 19.51 -11.17 4.60
N VAL A 120 18.20 -11.05 4.86
CA VAL A 120 17.21 -10.43 3.95
C VAL A 120 16.34 -9.36 4.62
N ILE A 121 16.65 -8.94 5.85
CA ILE A 121 15.88 -7.91 6.57
C ILE A 121 15.76 -6.60 5.78
N LYS A 122 16.76 -6.28 4.95
CA LYS A 122 16.77 -5.09 4.09
C LYS A 122 15.89 -5.23 2.84
N ASN A 123 15.53 -6.45 2.43
CA ASN A 123 14.63 -6.71 1.29
C ASN A 123 13.17 -6.40 1.64
N ARG A 124 12.87 -6.41 2.96
CA ARG A 124 11.59 -6.01 3.55
C ARG A 124 10.42 -6.90 3.11
N PHE A 125 10.64 -8.20 2.92
CA PHE A 125 9.56 -9.18 2.78
C PHE A 125 8.60 -9.10 3.97
N TYR A 126 7.30 -9.15 3.68
CA TYR A 126 6.26 -9.01 4.70
C TYR A 126 5.02 -9.85 4.42
N GLY A 127 4.21 -10.04 5.45
CA GLY A 127 2.89 -10.65 5.37
C GLY A 127 1.81 -9.66 5.81
N VAL A 128 0.60 -9.81 5.27
CA VAL A 128 -0.61 -9.12 5.73
C VAL A 128 -1.68 -10.19 5.91
N GLN A 129 -2.26 -10.28 7.12
CA GLN A 129 -3.25 -11.31 7.41
C GLN A 129 -4.44 -11.25 6.43
N GLY A 130 -4.80 -12.40 5.87
CA GLY A 130 -5.88 -12.52 4.87
C GLY A 130 -5.44 -12.26 3.41
N TYR A 131 -4.18 -11.87 3.18
CA TYR A 131 -3.61 -11.68 1.84
C TYR A 131 -2.36 -12.52 1.65
N ASN A 132 -2.05 -12.83 0.39
CA ASN A 132 -0.79 -13.44 -0.03
C ASN A 132 -0.35 -12.83 -1.38
N ALA A 133 0.79 -13.27 -1.89
CA ALA A 133 1.35 -12.72 -3.13
C ALA A 133 0.54 -13.02 -4.41
N MET A 134 -0.48 -13.89 -4.32
CA MET A 134 -1.39 -14.26 -5.40
C MET A 134 -2.81 -13.72 -5.21
N SER A 135 -3.07 -12.90 -4.17
CA SER A 135 -4.39 -12.30 -3.97
C SER A 135 -4.78 -11.45 -5.19
N PRO A 136 -5.94 -11.66 -5.85
CA PRO A 136 -6.33 -10.87 -7.02
C PRO A 136 -6.45 -9.37 -6.72
N GLU A 137 -6.82 -9.06 -5.48
CA GLU A 137 -6.76 -7.72 -4.91
C GLU A 137 -5.95 -7.74 -3.61
N LEU A 138 -5.07 -6.76 -3.42
CA LEU A 138 -4.25 -6.59 -2.22
C LEU A 138 -4.54 -5.23 -1.57
N VAL A 139 -5.00 -5.23 -0.33
CA VAL A 139 -5.26 -4.00 0.44
C VAL A 139 -4.08 -3.69 1.36
N LEU A 140 -3.55 -2.46 1.25
CA LEU A 140 -2.45 -1.96 2.06
C LEU A 140 -2.91 -0.73 2.87
N GLN A 141 -2.65 -0.75 4.18
CA GLN A 141 -3.12 0.29 5.11
C GLN A 141 -2.06 1.38 5.33
N HIS A 142 -2.50 2.63 5.42
CA HIS A 142 -1.65 3.78 5.77
C HIS A 142 -1.49 3.97 7.29
N GLY A 143 -2.51 3.59 8.07
CA GLY A 143 -2.66 4.07 9.44
C GLY A 143 -3.16 5.51 9.49
N CYS A 144 -2.81 6.25 10.54
CA CYS A 144 -3.21 7.65 10.69
C CYS A 144 -2.38 8.58 9.79
N ASN A 145 -3.04 9.56 9.18
CA ASN A 145 -2.39 10.56 8.33
C ASN A 145 -1.75 11.66 9.16
N SER A 146 -0.65 12.20 8.63
CA SER A 146 -0.02 13.47 9.01
C SER A 146 -0.21 14.49 7.88
N PRO A 147 0.01 15.80 8.11
CA PRO A 147 -0.16 16.82 7.07
C PRO A 147 0.61 16.54 5.77
N SER A 148 1.81 15.94 5.86
CA SER A 148 2.63 15.59 4.69
C SER A 148 2.13 14.38 3.89
N ASP A 149 1.12 13.66 4.37
CA ASP A 149 0.53 12.52 3.68
C ASP A 149 -0.62 12.94 2.71
N TYR A 150 -0.90 14.24 2.57
CA TYR A 150 -1.94 14.76 1.67
C TYR A 150 -1.62 14.44 0.21
N ILE A 151 -2.57 13.81 -0.50
CA ILE A 151 -2.50 13.62 -1.94
C ILE A 151 -3.11 14.85 -2.61
N GLY A 152 -2.28 15.64 -3.29
CA GLY A 152 -2.70 16.82 -4.03
C GLY A 152 -2.32 16.76 -5.52
N PRO A 153 -2.51 17.87 -6.26
CA PRO A 153 -2.22 17.94 -7.70
C PRO A 153 -0.77 17.58 -8.06
N ASP A 154 0.18 17.90 -7.19
CA ASP A 154 1.61 17.63 -7.40
C ASP A 154 2.07 16.28 -6.84
N SER A 155 1.16 15.49 -6.27
CA SER A 155 1.50 14.18 -5.70
C SER A 155 1.66 13.15 -6.82
N GLN A 156 2.67 12.30 -6.67
CA GLN A 156 2.84 11.10 -7.50
C GLN A 156 2.93 9.91 -6.55
N LEU A 157 2.19 8.85 -6.87
CA LEU A 157 2.33 7.56 -6.21
C LEU A 157 3.16 6.63 -7.10
N ARG A 158 3.97 5.79 -6.45
CA ARG A 158 4.83 4.82 -7.13
C ARG A 158 4.61 3.44 -6.52
N VAL A 159 4.24 2.46 -7.34
CA VAL A 159 4.17 1.05 -6.95
C VAL A 159 5.52 0.42 -7.23
N TRP A 160 6.19 -0.04 -6.19
CA TRP A 160 7.53 -0.60 -6.21
C TRP A 160 7.52 -2.08 -5.86
N TYR A 161 8.43 -2.83 -6.47
CA TYR A 161 8.95 -4.05 -5.86
C TYR A 161 10.02 -3.64 -4.83
N GLY A 162 10.02 -4.23 -3.64
CA GLY A 162 10.82 -3.71 -2.54
C GLY A 162 12.31 -4.01 -2.67
N GLU A 163 12.69 -5.16 -3.23
CA GLU A 163 14.10 -5.40 -3.58
C GLU A 163 14.64 -4.38 -4.58
N ASP A 164 13.80 -3.91 -5.52
CA ASP A 164 14.10 -2.81 -6.44
C ASP A 164 14.22 -1.48 -5.68
N LEU A 165 13.22 -1.16 -4.84
CA LEU A 165 13.21 0.07 -4.02
C LEU A 165 14.43 0.18 -3.09
N TYR A 166 14.85 -0.92 -2.49
CA TYR A 166 15.93 -0.97 -1.52
C TYR A 166 17.28 -1.36 -2.12
N ASN A 167 17.35 -1.65 -3.42
CA ASN A 167 18.53 -2.12 -4.15
C ASN A 167 19.18 -3.35 -3.47
N THR A 168 18.36 -4.34 -3.12
CA THR A 168 18.81 -5.55 -2.41
C THR A 168 18.52 -6.79 -3.22
N MET A 169 19.56 -7.56 -3.56
CA MET A 169 19.42 -8.86 -4.25
C MET A 169 18.54 -8.81 -5.51
N GLU A 170 18.47 -7.67 -6.20
CA GLU A 170 17.53 -7.52 -7.33
C GLU A 170 18.06 -8.09 -8.67
N SER A 171 19.30 -8.58 -8.72
CA SER A 171 19.95 -8.97 -9.98
C SER A 171 19.31 -10.20 -10.61
N ASP A 172 18.88 -11.16 -9.80
CA ASP A 172 18.19 -12.40 -10.19
C ASP A 172 16.67 -12.24 -10.26
N ASN A 173 16.14 -11.03 -10.07
CA ASN A 173 14.71 -10.75 -10.21
C ASN A 173 14.27 -10.71 -11.67
N SER A 174 12.99 -10.96 -11.92
CA SER A 174 12.41 -10.80 -13.26
C SER A 174 10.92 -10.49 -13.22
N GLY A 175 10.37 -10.20 -14.41
CA GLY A 175 8.94 -10.00 -14.61
C GLY A 175 8.49 -8.55 -14.45
N LYS A 176 7.20 -8.37 -14.71
CA LYS A 176 6.50 -7.08 -14.68
C LYS A 176 5.02 -7.36 -14.42
N VAL A 177 4.45 -6.66 -13.45
CA VAL A 177 3.02 -6.72 -13.11
C VAL A 177 2.38 -5.39 -13.46
N CYS A 178 1.16 -5.43 -13.99
CA CYS A 178 0.31 -4.26 -14.18
C CYS A 178 -0.94 -4.37 -13.31
N ALA A 179 -1.31 -3.28 -12.65
CA ALA A 179 -2.43 -3.23 -11.72
C ALA A 179 -3.26 -1.95 -11.89
N ASP A 180 -4.51 -2.01 -11.46
CA ASP A 180 -5.27 -0.83 -11.09
C ASP A 180 -5.09 -0.53 -9.59
N VAL A 181 -5.09 0.76 -9.25
CA VAL A 181 -4.90 1.24 -7.88
C VAL A 181 -6.15 1.99 -7.47
N PHE A 182 -6.80 1.53 -6.42
CA PHE A 182 -7.93 2.20 -5.78
C PHE A 182 -7.51 2.82 -4.46
N GLY A 183 -8.09 3.96 -4.12
CA GLY A 183 -7.92 4.64 -2.83
C GLY A 183 -9.21 4.64 -2.02
N TYR A 184 -9.07 4.66 -0.70
CA TYR A 184 -10.14 4.96 0.24
C TYR A 184 -9.78 6.25 1.00
N PHE A 185 -10.54 7.31 0.75
CA PHE A 185 -10.32 8.63 1.36
C PHE A 185 -11.02 8.75 2.73
N VAL A 186 -10.43 9.52 3.64
CA VAL A 186 -10.92 9.84 4.99
C VAL A 186 -10.87 11.33 5.27
#